data_AF-A0A7W1RG46-F1
#
_entry.id   AF-A0A7W1RG46-F1
#
_cell.length_a   1.000
_cell.length_b   1.000
_cell.length_c   1.000
_cell.angle_alpha   90.00
_cell.angle_beta   90.00
_cell.angle_gamma   90.00
#
_symmetry.space_group_name_H-M   'P 1'
#
loop_
_entity.id
_entity.type
_entity.pdbx_description
1 polymer ?
#
loop_
_entity_poly.entity_id
_entity_poly.type
_entity_poly.pdbx_seq_one_letter_code
_entity_poly.pdbx_strand_id
1 'polypeptide(L)' 'MLLWHNIQGEQLWVYPKQDPQWKESIIKEFKIHPVIAQILISRGFTSLPEIHDYLYSKLPDLCDPFLFAEMPQAVDRVC' A
#
# COMPACT_ATOMS: atom_id res chain seq x y z
N MET A 1 35.06 7.51 -1.22
CA MET A 1 34.82 8.56 -2.23
C MET A 1 33.65 8.11 -3.09
N LEU A 2 32.54 8.83 -3.00
CA LEU A 2 31.20 8.40 -3.45
C LEU A 2 31.09 8.31 -4.98
N LEU A 3 31.08 7.09 -5.53
CA LEU A 3 30.81 6.78 -6.95
C LEU A 3 29.29 6.73 -7.23
N TRP A 4 28.55 7.81 -6.93
CA TRP A 4 27.10 7.89 -7.20
C TRP A 4 26.73 8.94 -8.26
N HIS A 5 27.70 9.38 -9.07
CA HIS A 5 27.51 10.51 -10.00
C HIS A 5 27.09 10.13 -11.43
N ASN A 6 26.60 8.92 -11.71
CA ASN A 6 26.12 8.64 -13.06
C ASN A 6 25.03 7.56 -13.13
N ILE A 7 23.80 7.94 -12.78
CA ILE A 7 22.63 7.27 -13.34
C ILE A 7 21.80 8.35 -14.01
N GLN A 8 22.22 8.79 -15.19
CA GLN A 8 21.28 9.33 -16.18
C GLN A 8 20.48 8.14 -16.74
N GLY A 9 19.68 7.52 -15.87
CA GLY A 9 18.84 6.39 -16.25
C GLY A 9 17.68 6.92 -17.07
N GLU A 10 17.54 6.43 -18.30
CA GLU A 10 16.37 6.72 -19.13
C GLU A 10 15.09 6.44 -18.31
N GLN A 11 14.15 7.40 -18.31
CA GLN A 11 12.89 7.24 -17.61
C GLN A 11 12.06 6.15 -18.32
N LEU A 12 12.04 4.95 -17.72
CA LEU A 12 11.26 3.83 -18.24
C LEU A 12 9.84 3.86 -17.66
N TRP A 13 8.85 3.98 -18.55
CA TRP A 13 7.46 3.77 -18.20
C TRP A 13 7.20 2.27 -18.01
N VAL A 14 6.98 1.86 -16.77
CA VAL A 14 6.69 0.45 -16.43
C VAL A 14 5.18 0.27 -16.32
N TYR A 15 4.64 -0.64 -17.13
CA TYR A 15 3.24 -1.02 -17.03
C TYR A 15 3.01 -1.94 -15.83
N PRO A 16 1.87 -1.79 -15.13
CA PRO A 16 1.56 -2.64 -13.99
C PRO A 16 1.31 -4.08 -14.42
N LYS A 17 1.64 -5.02 -13.53
CA LYS A 17 1.31 -6.44 -13.70
C LYS A 17 -0.20 -6.62 -13.84
N GLN A 18 -0.62 -7.40 -14.82
CA GLN A 18 -2.02 -7.80 -14.98
C GLN A 18 -2.18 -9.28 -14.62
N ASP A 19 -3.26 -9.59 -13.93
CA ASP A 19 -3.66 -10.95 -13.61
C ASP A 19 -5.20 -11.02 -13.68
N PRO A 20 -5.77 -11.42 -14.83
CA PRO A 20 -7.22 -11.43 -15.02
C PRO A 20 -7.94 -12.35 -14.05
N GLN A 21 -7.34 -13.51 -13.73
CA GLN A 21 -7.93 -14.48 -12.81
C GLN A 21 -7.95 -13.94 -11.39
N TRP A 22 -6.83 -13.38 -10.92
CA TRP A 22 -6.74 -12.78 -9.60
C TRP A 22 -7.65 -11.55 -9.47
N LYS A 23 -7.70 -10.72 -10.51
CA LYS A 23 -8.59 -9.56 -10.59
C LYS A 23 -10.05 -9.96 -10.42
N GLU A 24 -10.48 -11.02 -11.09
CA GLU A 24 -11.85 -11.53 -10.98
C GLU A 24 -12.16 -12.04 -9.57
N SER A 25 -11.22 -12.74 -8.94
CA SER A 25 -11.36 -13.18 -7.54
C SER A 25 -11.55 -11.99 -6.59
N ILE A 26 -10.75 -10.93 -6.75
CA ILE A 26 -10.85 -9.71 -5.94
C ILE A 26 -12.21 -9.01 -6.17
N ILE A 27 -12.64 -8.84 -7.43
CA ILE A 27 -13.93 -8.20 -7.75
C ILE A 27 -15.08 -9.00 -7.14
N LYS A 28 -15.05 -10.33 -7.24
CA LYS A 28 -16.09 -11.20 -6.69
C LYS A 28 -16.18 -11.13 -5.18
N GLU A 29 -15.04 -11.11 -4.49
CA GLU A 29 -15.00 -11.07 -3.03
C GLU A 29 -15.44 -9.71 -2.50
N PHE A 30 -14.78 -8.63 -2.95
CA PHE A 30 -14.93 -7.31 -2.35
C PHE A 30 -15.99 -6.42 -3.02
N LYS A 31 -16.56 -6.86 -4.15
CA LYS A 31 -17.55 -6.11 -4.94
C LYS A 31 -17.10 -4.70 -5.33
N ILE A 32 -15.79 -4.54 -5.57
CA ILE A 32 -15.17 -3.28 -5.96
C ILE A 32 -15.03 -3.13 -7.47
N HIS A 33 -14.89 -1.89 -7.93
CA HIS A 33 -14.71 -1.58 -9.34
C HIS A 33 -13.41 -2.24 -9.90
N PRO A 34 -13.39 -2.76 -11.14
CA PRO A 34 -12.24 -3.46 -11.71
C PRO A 34 -10.92 -2.68 -11.70
N VAL A 35 -11.00 -1.35 -11.79
CA VAL A 35 -9.81 -0.47 -11.68
C VAL A 35 -9.19 -0.55 -10.28
N ILE A 36 -9.99 -0.60 -9.22
CA ILE A 36 -9.48 -0.75 -7.85
C ILE A 36 -8.84 -2.13 -7.67
N ALA A 37 -9.47 -3.18 -8.21
CA ALA A 37 -8.88 -4.52 -8.21
C ALA A 37 -7.52 -4.55 -8.93
N GLN A 38 -7.41 -3.87 -10.08
CA GLN A 38 -6.13 -3.72 -10.79
C GLN A 38 -5.09 -2.95 -9.97
N ILE A 39 -5.49 -1.93 -9.21
CA ILE A 39 -4.60 -1.19 -8.31
C ILE A 39 -4.06 -2.11 -7.20
N LEU A 40 -4.88 -2.96 -6.61
CA LEU A 40 -4.45 -3.92 -5.57
C LEU A 40 -3.44 -4.92 -6.14
N ILE A 41 -3.67 -5.45 -7.35
CA ILE A 41 -2.70 -6.32 -8.04
C ILE A 41 -1.36 -5.58 -8.25
N SER A 42 -1.44 -4.31 -8.67
CA SER A 42 -0.26 -3.49 -8.95
C SER A 42 0.53 -3.16 -7.67
N ARG A 43 -0.12 -3.16 -6.51
CA ARG A 43 0.49 -2.98 -5.18
C ARG A 43 1.08 -4.26 -4.59
N GLY A 44 0.92 -5.40 -5.25
CA GLY A 44 1.54 -6.66 -4.85
C GLY A 44 0.73 -7.51 -3.89
N PHE A 45 -0.56 -7.22 -3.69
CA PHE A 45 -1.43 -8.07 -2.87
C PHE A 45 -1.59 -9.46 -3.49
N THR A 46 -1.37 -10.49 -2.67
CA THR A 46 -1.34 -11.89 -3.14
C THR A 46 -2.44 -12.77 -2.56
N SER A 47 -3.19 -12.29 -1.58
CA SER A 47 -4.25 -13.06 -0.93
C SER A 47 -5.49 -12.21 -0.58
N LEU A 48 -6.65 -12.85 -0.48
CA LEU A 48 -7.89 -12.18 -0.10
C LEU A 48 -7.84 -11.70 1.36
N PRO A 49 -7.31 -12.46 2.33
CA PRO A 49 -7.18 -11.98 3.71
C PRO A 49 -6.34 -10.71 3.81
N GLU A 50 -5.20 -10.64 3.12
CA GLU A 50 -4.32 -9.47 3.11
C GLU A 50 -5.05 -8.22 2.58
N ILE A 51 -5.86 -8.38 1.52
CA ILE A 51 -6.68 -7.29 0.96
C ILE A 51 -7.78 -6.89 1.95
N HIS A 52 -8.44 -7.86 2.59
CA HIS A 52 -9.47 -7.60 3.57
C HIS A 52 -8.94 -6.78 4.74
N ASP A 53 -7.82 -7.22 5.33
CA ASP A 53 -7.18 -6.53 6.46
C ASP A 53 -6.74 -5.12 6.09
N TYR A 54 -6.28 -4.92 4.85
CA TYR A 54 -5.92 -3.59 4.33
C TYR A 54 -7.13 -2.67 4.14
N LEU A 55 -8.22 -3.15 3.52
CA LEU A 55 -9.39 -2.34 3.20
C LEU A 55 -10.26 -2.04 4.43
N TYR A 56 -10.26 -2.94 5.41
CA TYR A 56 -11.15 -2.90 6.57
C TYR A 56 -10.40 -2.91 7.90
N SER A 57 -9.17 -2.36 7.94
CA SER A 57 -8.37 -2.28 9.17
C SER A 57 -9.13 -1.56 10.28
N LYS A 58 -9.01 -2.04 11.51
CA LYS A 58 -9.65 -1.46 12.69
C LYS A 58 -8.64 -0.71 13.54
N LEU A 59 -9.15 0.11 14.46
CA LEU A 59 -8.30 0.88 15.39
C LEU A 59 -7.25 0.01 16.13
N PRO A 60 -7.57 -1.21 16.61
CA PRO A 60 -6.59 -2.08 17.26
C PRO A 60 -5.49 -2.62 16.35
N ASP A 61 -5.67 -2.58 15.02
CA ASP A 61 -4.70 -3.10 14.04
C ASP A 61 -3.62 -2.04 13.68
N LEU A 62 -3.79 -0.80 14.13
CA LEU A 62 -2.87 0.30 13.88
C LEU A 62 -1.68 0.26 14.84
N CYS A 63 -0.54 0.80 14.39
CA CYS A 63 0.63 1.00 15.24
C CYS A 63 0.31 1.98 16.38
N ASP A 64 0.90 1.74 17.55
CA ASP A 64 0.85 2.68 18.68
C ASP A 64 1.34 4.06 18.21
N PRO A 65 0.51 5.12 18.30
CA PRO A 65 0.91 6.47 17.90
C PRO A 65 2.17 6.96 18.60
N PHE A 66 2.45 6.50 19.82
CA PHE A 66 3.64 6.89 20.58
C PHE A 66 4.95 6.33 20.00
N LEU A 67 4.89 5.46 18.99
CA LEU A 67 6.05 5.04 18.20
C LEU A 67 6.52 6.13 17.23
N PHE A 68 5.69 7.12 16.90
CA PHE A 68 6.11 8.25 16.09
C PHE A 68 7.04 9.18 16.87
N ALA A 69 8.07 9.69 16.20
CA ALA A 69 9.04 10.60 16.80
C ALA A 69 8.34 11.83 17.39
N GLU A 70 8.72 12.17 18.63
CA GLU A 70 8.18 13.32 19.37
C GLU A 70 6.66 13.33 19.59
N MET A 71 5.99 12.17 19.49
CA MET A 71 4.53 12.09 19.71
C MET A 71 4.10 12.57 21.11
N PRO A 72 4.76 12.20 22.23
CA PRO A 72 4.40 12.73 23.55
C PRO A 72 4.39 14.26 23.60
N GLN A 73 5.44 14.90 23.07
CA GLN A 73 5.61 16.35 23.02
C GLN A 73 4.53 17.01 22.16
N ALA A 74 4.10 16.35 21.08
CA ALA A 74 3.02 16.84 20.24
C ALA A 74 1.68 16.83 20.98
N VAL A 75 1.39 15.77 21.74
CA VAL A 75 0.17 15.68 22.57
C VAL A 75 0.18 16.75 23.66
N ASP A 76 1.29 16.90 24.39
CA ASP A 76 1.44 17.91 25.46
C ASP A 76 1.27 19.36 24.96
N ARG A 77 1.50 19.64 23.67
CA ARG A 77 1.30 20.98 23.09
C ARG A 77 -0.15 21.27 22.72
N VAL A 78 -0.95 20.23 22.45
CA VAL A 78 -2.35 20.38 22.00
C VAL A 78 -3.32 20.32 23.17
N CYS A 79 -3.01 19.55 24.22
CA CYS A 79 -3.79 19.40 25.44
C CYS A 79 -3.53 20.52 26.45
#